data_AF-A0A944S6D4-F1
#
_entry.id   AF-A0A944S6D4-F1
#
_cell.length_a   1.000
_cell.length_b   1.000
_cell.length_c   1.000
_cell.angle_alpha   90.00
_cell.angle_beta   90.00
_cell.angle_gamma   90.00
#
_symmetry.space_group_name_H-M   'P 1'
#
loop_
_entity.id
_entity.type
_entity.pdbx_description
1 polymer ?
#
loop_
_entity_poly.entity_id
_entity_poly.type
_entity_poly.pdbx_seq_one_letter_code
_entity_poly.pdbx_strand_id
1 'polypeptide(L)'
;MPVPYLAAPPSVIRIDRGRQLFVDDFLIAKSTLTRTWHRAQKWPGNPVMAPQTELERGHGLPAAVPKSGGIWWDPFTGHYRMWYDAGWSHKYAHATSRDGLHWERRGPAGASTNHILPGLVTNSSTAFIDPYDGDAARRYKMFVRQPDQDEESLPGGWAATGGRRRAYVLSSADGLHWSDPVPTTPVGDRSTIFYNPFRRKWVHSIRSYHFGTPFRRIRNYRECDDLMGEPIWNQEQERFWIRADREDAPDPELQVAPQLYNLDAVGYESLMLGIFEIHLGPDNDVCAQGGFPKTIDLKLGFSRDGFHWHRPDRRGFIASTRQEGDWDRGYVQSVGGCCLVRGDELLFYYTGFRGDPTRTSEKETWDCGMYSHASTGLATLRRDGFASLDATATMGTVITRPVTFGGSYIFVNADCSDGEMRVEVLDEAGKVLDGFGAEACYPIRTDTCKYRVAWRETADLADLCGQPVRFRFQIRNGSLYSFWVSAKETGESGGFLAAGSPESGLVDD
;
A
#
# COMPACT_ATOMS: atom_id res chain seq x y z
N MET A 1 -10.36 -2.38 15.71
CA MET A 1 -9.51 -1.87 16.82
C MET A 1 -9.82 -0.39 16.98
N PRO A 2 -9.99 0.15 18.21
CA PRO A 2 -10.17 1.59 18.40
C PRO A 2 -9.02 2.38 17.76
N VAL A 3 -9.29 3.62 17.36
CA VAL A 3 -8.32 4.52 16.71
C VAL A 3 -8.10 5.74 17.61
N PRO A 4 -7.13 5.70 18.55
CA PRO A 4 -7.02 6.70 19.62
C PRO A 4 -6.79 8.13 19.11
N TYR A 5 -6.04 8.27 18.02
CA TYR A 5 -5.74 9.58 17.44
C TYR A 5 -6.96 10.30 16.85
N LEU A 6 -8.06 9.59 16.57
CA LEU A 6 -9.34 10.21 16.18
C LEU A 6 -10.19 10.60 17.38
N ALA A 7 -10.08 9.86 18.49
CA ALA A 7 -10.80 10.16 19.72
C ALA A 7 -10.18 11.33 20.50
N ALA A 8 -8.85 11.44 20.48
CA ALA A 8 -8.09 12.49 21.16
C ALA A 8 -6.99 13.06 20.24
N PRO A 9 -7.36 13.81 19.18
CA PRO A 9 -6.38 14.48 18.35
C PRO A 9 -5.67 15.63 19.10
N PRO A 10 -4.46 16.04 18.69
CA PRO A 10 -3.82 17.25 19.21
C PRO A 10 -4.72 18.49 19.06
N SER A 11 -4.59 19.45 19.97
CA SER A 11 -5.34 20.72 19.90
C SER A 11 -4.98 21.54 18.65
N VAL A 12 -3.72 21.45 18.21
CA VAL A 12 -3.20 22.05 16.99
C VAL A 12 -2.44 20.97 16.21
N ILE A 13 -2.76 20.81 14.93
CA ILE A 13 -2.20 19.77 14.06
C ILE A 13 -1.10 20.37 13.17
N ARG A 14 0.08 19.79 13.20
CA ARG A 14 1.18 20.19 12.31
C ARG A 14 1.04 19.51 10.95
N ILE A 15 1.01 20.28 9.86
CA ILE A 15 0.77 19.78 8.49
C ILE A 15 1.95 20.02 7.52
N ASP A 16 3.17 20.11 8.06
CA ASP A 16 4.40 20.36 7.28
C ASP A 16 4.81 19.25 6.32
N ARG A 17 4.22 18.07 6.46
CA ARG A 17 4.64 16.89 5.70
C ARG A 17 3.50 16.34 4.88
N GLY A 18 3.72 16.35 3.57
CA GLY A 18 2.87 15.70 2.58
C GLY A 18 1.50 16.33 2.43
N ARG A 19 0.77 15.76 1.50
CA ARG A 19 -0.63 16.08 1.24
C ARG A 19 -1.52 15.60 2.38
N GLN A 20 -2.47 16.44 2.76
CA GLN A 20 -3.42 16.20 3.85
C GLN A 20 -4.70 15.59 3.28
N LEU A 21 -4.94 14.33 3.59
CA LEU A 21 -6.01 13.51 3.00
C LEU A 21 -7.28 13.49 3.87
N PHE A 22 -8.45 13.40 3.24
CA PHE A 22 -9.76 13.31 3.91
C PHE A 22 -10.25 11.87 4.14
N VAL A 23 -9.32 10.93 4.36
CA VAL A 23 -9.56 9.49 4.62
C VAL A 23 -9.95 9.18 6.07
N ASP A 24 -10.10 10.20 6.89
CA ASP A 24 -10.61 10.14 8.25
C ASP A 24 -11.12 11.52 8.68
N ASP A 25 -11.58 11.61 9.93
CA ASP A 25 -12.02 12.86 10.51
C ASP A 25 -10.89 13.62 11.22
N PHE A 26 -9.62 13.18 11.18
CA PHE A 26 -8.52 13.75 11.99
C PHE A 26 -8.32 15.25 11.77
N LEU A 27 -8.50 15.72 10.53
CA LEU A 27 -8.34 17.12 10.15
C LEU A 27 -9.63 17.93 10.24
N ILE A 28 -10.79 17.29 10.33
CA ILE A 28 -12.10 17.95 10.15
C ILE A 28 -12.67 18.36 11.51
N ALA A 29 -12.85 19.67 11.72
CA ALA A 29 -13.60 20.19 12.86
C ALA A 29 -15.11 20.21 12.61
N LYS A 30 -15.51 20.61 11.40
CA LYS A 30 -16.91 20.68 10.97
C LYS A 30 -17.00 20.50 9.46
N SER A 31 -18.02 19.79 8.99
CA SER A 31 -18.29 19.65 7.55
C SER A 31 -19.80 19.56 7.31
N THR A 32 -20.25 20.15 6.20
CA THR A 32 -21.57 19.90 5.60
C THR A 32 -21.48 19.05 4.34
N LEU A 33 -20.26 18.64 3.96
CA LEU A 33 -19.97 17.88 2.75
C LEU A 33 -20.17 16.38 2.99
N THR A 34 -20.50 15.67 1.91
CA THR A 34 -20.61 14.21 1.94
C THR A 34 -19.27 13.59 1.57
N ARG A 35 -18.80 12.62 2.36
CA ARG A 35 -17.57 11.89 2.01
C ARG A 35 -17.89 10.75 1.04
N THR A 36 -17.19 10.70 -0.09
CA THR A 36 -17.27 9.60 -1.06
C THR A 36 -15.95 8.82 -1.08
N TRP A 37 -16.07 7.49 -1.11
CA TRP A 37 -14.94 6.56 -1.18
C TRP A 37 -14.79 5.98 -2.58
N HIS A 38 -13.58 6.07 -3.12
CA HIS A 38 -13.29 5.67 -4.50
C HIS A 38 -12.47 4.38 -4.53
N ARG A 39 -12.58 3.65 -5.66
CA ARG A 39 -11.89 2.38 -5.90
C ARG A 39 -10.94 2.54 -7.07
N ALA A 40 -9.83 1.82 -7.04
CA ALA A 40 -8.93 1.80 -8.18
C ALA A 40 -9.63 1.15 -9.39
N GLN A 41 -9.34 1.68 -10.57
CA GLN A 41 -9.85 1.15 -11.83
C GLN A 41 -8.80 0.24 -12.44
N LYS A 42 -9.15 -1.02 -12.70
CA LYS A 42 -8.25 -1.96 -13.37
C LYS A 42 -7.90 -1.42 -14.76
N TRP A 43 -6.61 -1.41 -15.09
CA TRP A 43 -6.15 -1.02 -16.41
C TRP A 43 -6.71 -1.98 -17.48
N PRO A 44 -7.34 -1.47 -18.56
CA PRO A 44 -7.96 -2.34 -19.57
C PRO A 44 -6.98 -3.25 -20.31
N GLY A 45 -5.69 -2.90 -20.36
CA GLY A 45 -4.64 -3.69 -21.01
C GLY A 45 -4.07 -4.83 -20.16
N ASN A 46 -4.65 -5.10 -18.98
CA ASN A 46 -4.17 -6.16 -18.10
C ASN A 46 -4.22 -7.56 -18.74
N PRO A 47 -3.33 -8.49 -18.32
CA PRO A 47 -2.24 -8.29 -17.35
C PRO A 47 -1.01 -7.57 -17.97
N VAL A 48 -0.28 -6.79 -17.16
CA VAL A 48 0.98 -6.13 -17.58
C VAL A 48 2.17 -7.09 -17.64
N MET A 49 2.09 -8.22 -16.93
CA MET A 49 3.10 -9.27 -16.99
C MET A 49 2.45 -10.64 -16.78
N ALA A 50 2.72 -11.57 -17.69
CA ALA A 50 2.27 -12.95 -17.64
C ALA A 50 3.47 -13.91 -17.82
N PRO A 51 3.36 -15.18 -17.40
CA PRO A 51 4.40 -16.19 -17.60
C PRO A 51 4.75 -16.37 -19.08
N GLN A 52 6.03 -16.22 -19.45
CA GLN A 52 6.53 -16.31 -20.82
C GLN A 52 7.81 -17.15 -20.94
N THR A 53 8.60 -17.25 -19.88
CA THR A 53 9.89 -17.96 -19.86
C THR A 53 9.79 -19.34 -19.23
N GLU A 54 10.81 -20.18 -19.45
CA GLU A 54 10.90 -21.49 -18.81
C GLU A 54 10.98 -21.38 -17.27
N LEU A 55 11.68 -20.35 -16.77
CA LEU A 55 11.73 -20.04 -15.34
C LEU A 55 10.32 -19.84 -14.76
N GLU A 56 9.50 -19.08 -15.49
CA GLU A 56 8.12 -18.71 -15.11
C GLU A 56 7.11 -19.84 -15.28
N ARG A 57 7.38 -20.84 -16.13
CA ARG A 57 6.56 -22.06 -16.24
C ARG A 57 6.69 -22.94 -14.99
N GLY A 58 7.87 -22.91 -14.37
CA GLY A 58 8.19 -23.68 -13.16
C GLY A 58 7.84 -25.16 -13.30
N HIS A 59 7.32 -25.76 -12.23
CA HIS A 59 6.91 -27.18 -12.21
C HIS A 59 5.49 -27.40 -12.75
N GLY A 60 5.15 -26.70 -13.84
CA GLY A 60 3.83 -26.68 -14.46
C GLY A 60 2.78 -25.83 -13.73
N LEU A 61 3.21 -24.96 -12.81
CA LEU A 61 2.40 -23.92 -12.19
C LEU A 61 2.92 -22.55 -12.65
N PRO A 62 2.57 -22.13 -13.88
CA PRO A 62 3.10 -20.91 -14.46
C PRO A 62 2.72 -19.68 -13.64
N ALA A 63 3.72 -18.87 -13.27
CA ALA A 63 3.54 -17.64 -12.51
C ALA A 63 4.59 -16.57 -12.86
N ALA A 64 4.17 -15.31 -12.94
CA ALA A 64 5.05 -14.15 -13.02
C ALA A 64 4.47 -13.05 -12.12
N VAL A 65 4.72 -13.19 -10.81
CA VAL A 65 3.97 -12.46 -9.77
C VAL A 65 4.86 -11.86 -8.70
N PRO A 66 4.82 -10.54 -8.45
CA PRO A 66 5.62 -9.91 -7.43
C PRO A 66 5.19 -10.32 -6.03
N LYS A 67 3.89 -10.59 -5.81
CA LYS A 67 3.29 -10.66 -4.46
C LYS A 67 3.78 -9.46 -3.63
N SER A 68 3.98 -9.63 -2.33
CA SER A 68 4.61 -8.63 -1.46
C SER A 68 6.10 -8.37 -1.78
N GLY A 69 6.69 -9.07 -2.75
CA GLY A 69 8.07 -8.98 -3.25
C GLY A 69 8.41 -7.67 -3.97
N GLY A 70 7.42 -6.86 -4.30
CA GLY A 70 7.58 -5.41 -4.45
C GLY A 70 7.82 -4.90 -5.87
N ILE A 71 7.19 -3.76 -6.17
CA ILE A 71 7.47 -2.96 -7.35
C ILE A 71 7.76 -1.54 -6.89
N TRP A 72 8.92 -1.02 -7.31
CA TRP A 72 9.42 0.27 -6.87
C TRP A 72 9.88 1.09 -8.07
N TRP A 73 9.73 2.41 -7.99
CA TRP A 73 10.57 3.29 -8.79
C TRP A 73 11.93 3.38 -8.12
N ASP A 74 12.98 3.02 -8.86
CA ASP A 74 14.35 3.07 -8.38
C ASP A 74 15.03 4.36 -8.89
N PRO A 75 15.19 5.39 -8.03
CA PRO A 75 15.81 6.65 -8.44
C PRO A 75 17.30 6.51 -8.78
N PHE A 76 17.96 5.42 -8.38
CA PHE A 76 19.37 5.18 -8.67
C PHE A 76 19.60 4.61 -10.07
N THR A 77 18.60 3.92 -10.61
CA THR A 77 18.68 3.33 -11.96
C THR A 77 17.76 4.03 -12.97
N GLY A 78 16.78 4.82 -12.52
CA GLY A 78 15.82 5.50 -13.39
C GLY A 78 14.85 4.53 -14.06
N HIS A 79 14.50 3.44 -13.38
CA HIS A 79 13.58 2.40 -13.87
C HIS A 79 12.59 2.00 -12.78
N TYR A 80 11.42 1.56 -13.20
CA TYR A 80 10.58 0.69 -12.39
C TYR A 80 11.25 -0.67 -12.26
N ARG A 81 11.27 -1.23 -11.06
CA ARG A 81 11.89 -2.52 -10.75
C ARG A 81 10.91 -3.42 -10.05
N MET A 82 10.90 -4.68 -10.45
CA MET A 82 10.03 -5.72 -9.93
C MET A 82 10.89 -6.89 -9.49
N TRP A 83 10.68 -7.34 -8.24
CA TRP A 83 11.22 -8.59 -7.73
C TRP A 83 10.06 -9.57 -7.54
N TYR A 84 10.13 -10.72 -8.22
CA TYR A 84 8.94 -11.54 -8.42
C TYR A 84 9.22 -13.04 -8.39
N ASP A 85 8.18 -13.80 -8.02
CA ASP A 85 8.18 -15.25 -8.15
C ASP A 85 7.97 -15.62 -9.63
N ALA A 86 8.97 -16.30 -10.20
CA ALA A 86 8.93 -16.90 -11.52
C ALA A 86 8.62 -18.40 -11.37
N GLY A 87 7.39 -18.77 -11.70
CA GLY A 87 6.77 -20.05 -11.36
C GLY A 87 6.32 -20.05 -9.89
N TRP A 88 5.16 -20.66 -9.59
CA TRP A 88 4.60 -20.61 -8.24
C TRP A 88 5.58 -21.15 -7.21
N SER A 89 6.12 -20.23 -6.40
CA SER A 89 7.10 -20.50 -5.34
C SER A 89 8.26 -21.40 -5.83
N HIS A 90 8.76 -21.15 -7.03
CA HIS A 90 9.80 -21.94 -7.71
C HIS A 90 11.14 -21.20 -7.71
N LYS A 91 11.23 -20.07 -8.42
CA LYS A 91 12.44 -19.25 -8.54
C LYS A 91 12.10 -17.78 -8.32
N TYR A 92 13.10 -17.00 -7.94
CA TYR A 92 12.93 -15.59 -7.67
C TYR A 92 13.69 -14.73 -8.68
N ALA A 93 12.98 -13.88 -9.39
CA ALA A 93 13.47 -13.23 -10.59
C ALA A 93 13.29 -11.71 -10.53
N HIS A 94 13.88 -11.03 -11.51
CA HIS A 94 13.84 -9.57 -11.60
C HIS A 94 13.39 -9.08 -12.98
N ALA A 95 12.63 -8.00 -13.00
CA ALA A 95 12.24 -7.31 -14.22
C ALA A 95 12.33 -5.79 -14.05
N THR A 96 12.55 -5.09 -15.15
CA THR A 96 12.60 -3.63 -15.21
C THR A 96 11.61 -3.07 -16.21
N SER A 97 11.11 -1.88 -15.97
CA SER A 97 10.30 -1.14 -16.94
C SER A 97 10.68 0.33 -16.96
N ARG A 98 10.53 0.99 -18.11
CA ARG A 98 10.70 2.44 -18.24
C ARG A 98 9.40 3.21 -18.07
N ASP A 99 8.26 2.58 -18.34
CA ASP A 99 6.94 3.20 -18.35
C ASP A 99 5.96 2.61 -17.31
N GLY A 100 6.37 1.52 -16.65
CA GLY A 100 5.55 0.78 -15.69
C GLY A 100 4.53 -0.16 -16.35
N LEU A 101 4.48 -0.24 -17.67
CA LEU A 101 3.52 -1.07 -18.42
C LEU A 101 4.22 -2.23 -19.13
N HIS A 102 5.36 -1.96 -19.76
CA HIS A 102 6.12 -2.95 -20.52
C HIS A 102 7.33 -3.41 -19.71
N TRP A 103 7.37 -4.71 -19.39
CA TRP A 103 8.35 -5.28 -18.48
C TRP A 103 9.40 -6.12 -19.21
N GLU A 104 10.65 -5.78 -19.00
CA GLU A 104 11.82 -6.49 -19.51
C GLU A 104 12.42 -7.37 -18.41
N ARG A 105 12.56 -8.67 -18.69
CA ARG A 105 13.17 -9.64 -17.77
C ARG A 105 14.68 -9.46 -17.80
N ARG A 106 15.23 -8.81 -16.77
CA ARG A 106 16.65 -8.45 -16.71
C ARG A 106 17.31 -9.02 -15.46
N GLY A 107 18.31 -9.85 -15.66
CA GLY A 107 19.20 -10.37 -14.62
C GLY A 107 20.51 -9.60 -14.50
N PRO A 108 21.46 -10.12 -13.71
CA PRO A 108 22.83 -9.64 -13.66
C PRO A 108 23.49 -9.54 -15.04
N ALA A 109 24.44 -8.62 -15.19
CA ALA A 109 25.19 -8.48 -16.44
C ALA A 109 25.89 -9.81 -16.82
N GLY A 110 25.69 -10.25 -18.07
CA GLY A 110 26.23 -11.51 -18.58
C GLY A 110 25.43 -12.76 -18.20
N ALA A 111 24.38 -12.65 -17.38
CA ALA A 111 23.49 -13.78 -17.08
C ALA A 111 22.58 -14.09 -18.27
N SER A 112 22.36 -15.38 -18.53
CA SER A 112 21.40 -15.86 -19.54
C SER A 112 19.95 -15.87 -19.07
N THR A 113 19.71 -15.62 -17.77
CA THR A 113 18.39 -15.58 -17.15
C THR A 113 18.27 -14.39 -16.20
N ASN A 114 17.05 -14.08 -15.78
CA ASN A 114 16.76 -13.05 -14.78
C ASN A 114 16.55 -13.61 -13.37
N HIS A 115 17.02 -14.84 -13.09
CA HIS A 115 17.02 -15.45 -11.77
C HIS A 115 18.08 -14.79 -10.88
N ILE A 116 17.67 -14.28 -9.71
CA ILE A 116 18.52 -13.45 -8.84
C ILE A 116 18.73 -14.03 -7.43
N LEU A 117 18.14 -15.19 -7.13
CA LEU A 117 18.24 -15.82 -5.82
C LEU A 117 18.42 -17.34 -5.95
N PRO A 118 19.60 -17.83 -6.36
CA PRO A 118 19.81 -19.25 -6.64
C PRO A 118 19.82 -20.17 -5.42
N GLY A 119 20.13 -19.64 -4.24
CA GLY A 119 20.24 -20.42 -3.00
C GLY A 119 18.97 -20.50 -2.16
N LEU A 120 17.89 -19.81 -2.55
CA LEU A 120 16.64 -19.78 -1.78
C LEU A 120 15.42 -19.94 -2.67
N VAL A 121 14.38 -20.53 -2.09
CA VAL A 121 13.03 -20.59 -2.65
C VAL A 121 12.14 -19.71 -1.78
N THR A 122 11.28 -18.91 -2.39
CA THR A 122 10.42 -17.94 -1.72
C THR A 122 8.99 -18.50 -1.58
N ASN A 123 8.41 -18.42 -0.38
CA ASN A 123 6.97 -18.50 -0.19
C ASN A 123 6.35 -17.10 -0.09
N SER A 124 6.95 -16.27 0.75
CA SER A 124 6.70 -14.84 0.82
C SER A 124 8.01 -14.09 0.87
N SER A 125 8.03 -12.93 0.22
CA SER A 125 9.19 -12.05 0.19
C SER A 125 8.74 -10.60 0.18
N THR A 126 9.66 -9.71 0.53
CA THR A 126 9.53 -8.27 0.34
C THR A 126 10.88 -7.68 0.01
N ALA A 127 11.04 -7.16 -1.21
CA ALA A 127 12.16 -6.29 -1.56
C ALA A 127 11.81 -4.83 -1.28
N PHE A 128 12.77 -4.09 -0.75
CA PHE A 128 12.63 -2.70 -0.36
C PHE A 128 13.87 -1.91 -0.79
N ILE A 129 13.65 -0.71 -1.33
CA ILE A 129 14.72 0.27 -1.59
C ILE A 129 14.85 1.12 -0.33
N ASP A 130 15.96 0.98 0.40
CA ASP A 130 16.22 1.75 1.61
C ASP A 130 17.18 2.92 1.29
N PRO A 131 16.66 4.13 1.03
CA PRO A 131 17.49 5.30 0.80
C PRO A 131 18.10 5.87 2.09
N TYR A 132 17.71 5.36 3.26
CA TYR A 132 18.12 5.89 4.56
C TYR A 132 19.32 5.16 5.16
N ASP A 133 19.67 3.99 4.61
CA ASP A 133 20.86 3.26 5.01
C ASP A 133 22.11 3.96 4.45
N GLY A 134 23.03 4.36 5.33
CA GLY A 134 24.26 5.03 4.95
C GLY A 134 25.28 4.11 4.28
N ASP A 135 25.09 2.80 4.38
CA ASP A 135 25.92 1.81 3.69
C ASP A 135 25.34 1.48 2.31
N ALA A 136 26.08 1.86 1.26
CA ALA A 136 25.68 1.60 -0.12
C ALA A 136 25.53 0.10 -0.45
N ALA A 137 26.17 -0.81 0.31
CA ALA A 137 25.98 -2.25 0.17
C ALA A 137 24.63 -2.75 0.71
N ARG A 138 23.92 -1.89 1.44
CA ARG A 138 22.62 -2.16 2.08
C ARG A 138 21.48 -1.33 1.51
N ARG A 139 21.70 -0.70 0.35
CA ARG A 139 20.72 0.13 -0.38
C ARG A 139 19.42 -0.63 -0.69
N TYR A 140 19.52 -1.92 -0.99
CA TYR A 140 18.36 -2.79 -1.15
C TYR A 140 18.34 -3.80 -0.02
N LYS A 141 17.16 -4.05 0.51
CA LYS A 141 16.92 -5.06 1.55
C LYS A 141 15.83 -6.00 1.08
N MET A 142 15.97 -7.27 1.45
CA MET A 142 14.97 -8.28 1.17
C MET A 142 14.67 -9.09 2.42
N PHE A 143 13.40 -9.28 2.70
CA PHE A 143 12.93 -10.32 3.61
C PHE A 143 12.44 -11.51 2.81
N VAL A 144 12.81 -12.72 3.22
CA VAL A 144 12.37 -13.98 2.57
C VAL A 144 11.94 -14.98 3.62
N ARG A 145 10.78 -15.60 3.43
CA ARG A 145 10.33 -16.79 4.16
C ARG A 145 10.23 -17.97 3.18
N GLN A 146 10.88 -19.09 3.51
CA GLN A 146 10.92 -20.29 2.66
C GLN A 146 9.61 -21.09 2.70
N PRO A 147 9.28 -21.88 1.67
CA PRO A 147 8.19 -22.86 1.69
C PRO A 147 8.22 -23.81 2.89
N ASP A 148 7.06 -24.39 3.22
CA ASP A 148 6.92 -25.36 4.32
C ASP A 148 7.42 -26.78 3.98
N GLN A 149 7.97 -26.99 2.78
CA GLN A 149 8.33 -28.32 2.25
C GLN A 149 9.60 -28.94 2.86
N ASP A 150 10.37 -28.17 3.64
CA ASP A 150 11.48 -28.72 4.43
C ASP A 150 10.91 -29.41 5.69
N GLU A 151 10.36 -30.62 5.51
CA GLU A 151 9.81 -31.48 6.59
C GLU A 151 10.82 -31.73 7.72
N GLU A 152 12.12 -31.69 7.43
CA GLU A 152 13.20 -31.88 8.40
C GLU A 152 13.36 -30.74 9.43
N SER A 153 12.70 -29.59 9.23
CA SER A 153 13.18 -28.38 9.92
C SER A 153 12.71 -28.18 11.37
N LEU A 154 11.65 -28.84 11.87
CA LEU A 154 11.21 -28.71 13.28
C LEU A 154 10.44 -29.95 13.79
N PRO A 155 10.81 -30.55 14.95
CA PRO A 155 10.07 -31.66 15.55
C PRO A 155 8.61 -31.29 15.86
N GLY A 156 7.64 -32.11 15.45
CA GLY A 156 6.22 -31.97 15.81
C GLY A 156 5.27 -31.40 14.74
N GLY A 157 5.77 -31.05 13.55
CA GLY A 157 4.94 -30.62 12.41
C GLY A 157 4.36 -29.20 12.52
N TRP A 158 3.59 -28.77 11.52
CA TRP A 158 3.09 -27.39 11.36
C TRP A 158 2.35 -26.84 12.60
N ALA A 159 1.52 -27.68 13.24
CA ALA A 159 0.76 -27.28 14.42
C ALA A 159 1.67 -27.06 15.64
N ALA A 160 2.73 -27.88 15.81
CA ALA A 160 3.65 -27.76 16.95
C ALA A 160 4.53 -26.49 16.86
N THR A 161 4.76 -25.97 15.66
CA THR A 161 5.54 -24.73 15.45
C THR A 161 4.66 -23.49 15.39
N GLY A 162 3.34 -23.63 15.55
CA GLY A 162 2.38 -22.54 15.34
C GLY A 162 2.40 -21.99 13.91
N GLY A 163 2.78 -22.83 12.93
CA GLY A 163 2.94 -22.45 11.52
C GLY A 163 4.20 -21.62 11.21
N ARG A 164 5.13 -21.48 12.16
CA ARG A 164 6.34 -20.66 11.99
C ARG A 164 7.48 -21.46 11.36
N ARG A 165 8.20 -20.85 10.43
CA ARG A 165 9.37 -21.41 9.71
C ARG A 165 10.50 -20.40 9.56
N ARG A 166 11.67 -20.88 9.13
CA ARG A 166 12.86 -20.05 8.88
C ARG A 166 12.53 -18.93 7.89
N ALA A 167 13.00 -17.75 8.24
CA ALA A 167 13.01 -16.60 7.37
C ALA A 167 14.38 -15.93 7.46
N TYR A 168 14.67 -15.07 6.49
CA TYR A 168 15.97 -14.46 6.30
C TYR A 168 15.81 -12.99 5.91
N VAL A 169 16.81 -12.21 6.26
CA VAL A 169 17.04 -10.88 5.68
C VAL A 169 18.32 -10.91 4.85
N LEU A 170 18.30 -10.19 3.75
CA LEU A 170 19.40 -10.06 2.80
C LEU A 170 19.58 -8.58 2.45
N SER A 171 20.80 -8.20 2.11
CA SER A 171 21.10 -6.87 1.60
C SER A 171 21.74 -6.95 0.22
N SER A 172 21.64 -5.86 -0.55
CA SER A 172 22.27 -5.75 -1.86
C SER A 172 22.63 -4.30 -2.18
N ALA A 173 23.70 -4.12 -2.97
CA ALA A 173 24.13 -2.83 -3.49
C ALA A 173 23.39 -2.43 -4.79
N ASP A 174 22.91 -3.41 -5.56
CA ASP A 174 22.32 -3.24 -6.89
C ASP A 174 20.93 -3.87 -7.06
N GLY A 175 20.45 -4.61 -6.05
CA GLY A 175 19.17 -5.31 -6.07
C GLY A 175 19.14 -6.56 -6.95
N LEU A 176 20.29 -7.00 -7.46
CA LEU A 176 20.45 -8.18 -8.32
C LEU A 176 21.36 -9.23 -7.67
N HIS A 177 22.43 -8.78 -6.99
CA HIS A 177 23.35 -9.64 -6.24
C HIS A 177 23.09 -9.47 -4.75
N TRP A 178 22.60 -10.53 -4.11
CA TRP A 178 22.20 -10.51 -2.70
C TRP A 178 23.30 -11.11 -1.83
N SER A 179 23.43 -10.58 -0.61
CA SER A 179 24.32 -11.10 0.42
C SER A 179 23.99 -12.55 0.80
N ASP A 180 24.87 -13.19 1.55
CA ASP A 180 24.50 -14.42 2.25
C ASP A 180 23.28 -14.15 3.16
N PRO A 181 22.33 -15.10 3.23
CA PRO A 181 21.11 -14.90 3.98
C PRO A 181 21.37 -14.92 5.49
N VAL A 182 20.90 -13.88 6.18
CA VAL A 182 20.97 -13.78 7.64
C VAL A 182 19.67 -14.31 8.23
N PRO A 183 19.67 -15.41 9.02
CA PRO A 183 18.46 -15.96 9.60
C PRO A 183 17.76 -14.98 10.55
N THR A 184 16.44 -14.96 10.52
CA THR A 184 15.60 -14.25 11.48
C THR A 184 14.96 -15.21 12.48
N THR A 185 14.31 -14.67 13.52
CA THR A 185 13.35 -15.46 14.31
C THR A 185 12.29 -16.06 13.36
N PRO A 186 11.93 -17.36 13.50
CA PRO A 186 10.95 -18.00 12.64
C PRO A 186 9.60 -17.27 12.63
N VAL A 187 8.91 -17.23 11.49
CA VAL A 187 7.61 -16.54 11.35
C VAL A 187 6.63 -17.36 10.48
N GLY A 188 5.34 -17.02 10.55
CA GLY A 188 4.33 -17.63 9.69
C GLY A 188 4.50 -17.29 8.20
N ASP A 189 3.87 -18.08 7.33
CA ASP A 189 3.76 -17.81 5.89
C ASP A 189 3.11 -16.44 5.60
N ARG A 190 3.42 -15.82 4.46
CA ARG A 190 2.92 -14.45 4.16
C ARG A 190 3.31 -13.41 5.23
N SER A 191 4.32 -13.64 6.04
CA SER A 191 4.95 -12.55 6.81
C SER A 191 5.71 -11.65 5.85
N THR A 192 5.67 -10.34 6.12
CA THR A 192 6.27 -9.30 5.27
C THR A 192 6.93 -8.23 6.15
N ILE A 193 7.69 -7.34 5.53
CA ILE A 193 8.28 -6.17 6.20
C ILE A 193 7.85 -4.89 5.51
N PHE A 194 7.91 -3.77 6.22
CA PHE A 194 7.85 -2.44 5.62
C PHE A 194 8.59 -1.45 6.50
N TYR A 195 8.90 -0.26 5.97
CA TYR A 195 9.47 0.83 6.75
C TYR A 195 8.39 1.87 7.06
N ASN A 196 8.31 2.29 8.32
CA ASN A 196 7.51 3.44 8.74
C ASN A 196 8.43 4.67 8.80
N PRO A 197 8.37 5.58 7.81
CA PRO A 197 9.29 6.70 7.75
C PRO A 197 8.94 7.83 8.73
N PHE A 198 7.72 7.85 9.27
CA PHE A 198 7.30 8.82 10.29
C PHE A 198 7.89 8.49 11.66
N ARG A 199 8.02 7.19 11.98
CA ARG A 199 8.66 6.70 13.21
C ARG A 199 10.13 6.37 13.03
N ARG A 200 10.59 6.23 11.79
CA ARG A 200 11.91 5.72 11.40
C ARG A 200 12.17 4.32 11.93
N LYS A 201 11.22 3.43 11.69
CA LYS A 201 11.25 2.05 12.19
C LYS A 201 10.96 1.06 11.08
N TRP A 202 11.73 -0.01 11.04
CA TRP A 202 11.36 -1.22 10.32
C TRP A 202 10.25 -1.94 11.08
N VAL A 203 9.26 -2.45 10.35
CA VAL A 203 8.15 -3.20 10.93
C VAL A 203 8.10 -4.58 10.28
N HIS A 204 8.11 -5.61 11.11
CA HIS A 204 7.72 -6.96 10.73
C HIS A 204 6.21 -7.10 10.90
N SER A 205 5.53 -7.31 9.78
CA SER A 205 4.13 -7.70 9.72
C SER A 205 4.10 -9.23 9.75
N ILE A 206 3.92 -9.81 10.94
CA ILE A 206 4.15 -11.23 11.18
C ILE A 206 2.83 -11.98 11.08
N ARG A 207 2.74 -12.99 10.20
CA ARG A 207 1.63 -13.93 10.21
C ARG A 207 1.64 -14.74 11.51
N SER A 208 0.49 -14.81 12.15
CA SER A 208 0.25 -15.67 13.31
C SER A 208 -1.17 -16.26 13.28
N TYR A 209 -1.42 -17.23 14.15
CA TYR A 209 -2.68 -17.95 14.22
C TYR A 209 -3.28 -17.92 15.62
N HIS A 210 -4.60 -17.77 15.67
CA HIS A 210 -5.39 -17.95 16.88
C HIS A 210 -6.46 -19.02 16.63
N PHE A 211 -6.08 -20.27 16.88
CA PHE A 211 -6.91 -21.45 16.66
C PHE A 211 -8.18 -21.44 17.53
N GLY A 212 -9.23 -22.11 17.05
CA GLY A 212 -10.52 -22.20 17.76
C GLY A 212 -11.42 -20.96 17.62
N THR A 213 -11.08 -20.01 16.73
CA THR A 213 -11.91 -18.83 16.43
C THR A 213 -12.18 -18.70 14.93
N PRO A 214 -13.29 -18.09 14.51
CA PRO A 214 -13.59 -17.90 13.07
C PRO A 214 -12.56 -16.99 12.38
N PHE A 215 -11.93 -16.08 13.14
CA PHE A 215 -10.89 -15.16 12.66
C PHE A 215 -9.47 -15.70 12.96
N ARG A 216 -9.20 -16.94 12.53
CA ARG A 216 -7.97 -17.67 12.90
C ARG A 216 -6.68 -17.00 12.45
N ARG A 217 -6.72 -16.30 11.32
CA ARG A 217 -5.55 -15.64 10.70
C ARG A 217 -5.39 -14.24 11.26
N ILE A 218 -4.29 -13.99 11.97
CA ILE A 218 -3.98 -12.71 12.61
C ILE A 218 -2.62 -12.19 12.13
N ARG A 219 -2.32 -10.94 12.45
CA ARG A 219 -0.99 -10.36 12.35
C ARG A 219 -0.49 -9.93 13.73
N ASN A 220 0.78 -10.24 13.99
CA ASN A 220 1.56 -9.64 15.05
C ASN A 220 2.44 -8.53 14.47
N TYR A 221 2.74 -7.53 15.30
CA TYR A 221 3.61 -6.39 15.01
C TYR A 221 4.90 -6.52 15.81
N ARG A 222 6.03 -6.25 15.15
CA ARG A 222 7.33 -6.03 15.80
C ARG A 222 8.04 -4.91 15.04
N GLU A 223 8.63 -3.95 15.76
CA GLU A 223 9.46 -2.91 15.15
C GLU A 223 10.94 -3.03 15.58
N CYS A 224 11.86 -2.53 14.74
CA CYS A 224 13.29 -2.40 15.02
C CYS A 224 13.90 -1.18 14.31
N ASP A 225 15.10 -0.78 14.73
CA ASP A 225 15.86 0.31 14.11
C ASP A 225 16.69 -0.18 12.93
N ASP A 226 17.34 -1.34 13.07
CA ASP A 226 18.14 -1.96 12.02
C ASP A 226 17.61 -3.36 11.66
N LEU A 227 17.03 -3.49 10.46
CA LEU A 227 16.54 -4.77 9.94
C LEU A 227 17.64 -5.84 9.85
N MET A 228 18.87 -5.47 9.46
CA MET A 228 19.98 -6.39 9.27
C MET A 228 20.73 -6.65 10.59
N GLY A 229 20.77 -5.64 11.46
CA GLY A 229 21.44 -5.69 12.77
C GLY A 229 20.59 -6.35 13.87
N GLU A 230 19.27 -6.37 13.72
CA GLU A 230 18.33 -6.94 14.69
C GLU A 230 17.41 -8.04 14.09
N PRO A 231 17.95 -9.08 13.41
CA PRO A 231 17.14 -10.10 12.75
C PRO A 231 16.55 -11.13 13.73
N ILE A 232 17.11 -11.25 14.94
CA ILE A 232 16.66 -12.17 15.98
C ILE A 232 15.95 -11.39 17.09
N TRP A 233 14.76 -11.85 17.47
CA TRP A 233 13.94 -11.31 18.56
C TRP A 233 13.22 -12.44 19.32
N ASN A 234 12.78 -12.14 20.55
CA ASN A 234 11.95 -13.05 21.34
C ASN A 234 10.45 -12.82 21.07
N GLN A 235 9.61 -13.84 21.27
CA GLN A 235 8.17 -13.72 20.99
C GLN A 235 7.46 -12.67 21.87
N GLU A 236 8.01 -12.29 23.02
CA GLU A 236 7.44 -11.25 23.89
C GLU A 236 7.56 -9.84 23.29
N GLN A 237 8.47 -9.65 22.33
CA GLN A 237 8.59 -8.43 21.52
C GLN A 237 7.52 -8.33 20.43
N GLU A 238 6.77 -9.42 20.18
CA GLU A 238 5.63 -9.40 19.27
C GLU A 238 4.37 -8.92 20.00
N ARG A 239 3.61 -8.06 19.34
CA ARG A 239 2.31 -7.61 19.85
C ARG A 239 1.22 -8.05 18.88
N PHE A 240 0.12 -8.58 19.41
CA PHE A 240 -1.09 -8.72 18.60
C PHE A 240 -1.41 -7.38 17.96
N TRP A 241 -1.62 -7.39 16.65
CA TRP A 241 -1.80 -6.16 15.90
C TRP A 241 -3.19 -6.06 15.30
N ILE A 242 -3.53 -6.97 14.39
CA ILE A 242 -4.79 -6.86 13.65
C ILE A 242 -5.24 -8.21 13.07
N ARG A 243 -6.54 -8.31 12.82
CA ARG A 243 -7.22 -9.43 12.16
C ARG A 243 -8.45 -8.91 11.41
N ALA A 244 -9.07 -9.78 10.60
CA ALA A 244 -10.42 -9.51 10.11
C ALA A 244 -11.40 -9.45 11.29
N ASP A 245 -12.41 -8.60 11.18
CA ASP A 245 -13.41 -8.39 12.23
C ASP A 245 -14.83 -8.44 11.66
N ARG A 246 -15.82 -8.22 12.53
CA ARG A 246 -17.24 -8.25 12.17
C ARG A 246 -17.66 -7.22 11.11
N GLU A 247 -16.82 -6.23 10.81
CA GLU A 247 -17.09 -5.23 9.76
C GLU A 247 -16.56 -5.70 8.40
N ASP A 248 -15.70 -6.72 8.36
CA ASP A 248 -15.39 -7.43 7.14
C ASP A 248 -16.55 -8.38 6.80
N ALA A 249 -17.40 -7.97 5.86
CA ALA A 249 -18.51 -8.78 5.39
C ALA A 249 -18.03 -10.02 4.59
N PRO A 250 -18.72 -11.17 4.74
CA PRO A 250 -18.46 -12.34 3.90
C PRO A 250 -18.81 -12.06 2.43
N ASP A 251 -18.25 -12.87 1.54
CA ASP A 251 -18.71 -12.89 0.15
C ASP A 251 -20.18 -13.37 0.10
N PRO A 252 -21.06 -12.68 -0.66
CA PRO A 252 -22.48 -12.99 -0.70
C PRO A 252 -22.82 -14.42 -1.10
N GLU A 253 -22.01 -15.06 -1.95
CA GLU A 253 -22.26 -16.40 -2.46
C GLU A 253 -21.61 -17.46 -1.57
N LEU A 254 -20.38 -17.22 -1.12
CA LEU A 254 -19.62 -18.21 -0.37
C LEU A 254 -20.01 -18.27 1.11
N GLN A 255 -20.44 -17.15 1.70
CA GLN A 255 -20.87 -17.05 3.11
C GLN A 255 -19.85 -17.61 4.12
N VAL A 256 -18.56 -17.57 3.78
CA VAL A 256 -17.47 -18.00 4.68
C VAL A 256 -17.00 -16.80 5.51
N ALA A 257 -16.68 -17.05 6.78
CA ALA A 257 -16.13 -16.02 7.69
C ALA A 257 -14.83 -15.42 7.11
N PRO A 258 -14.77 -14.08 6.90
CA PRO A 258 -13.59 -13.45 6.34
C PRO A 258 -12.34 -13.58 7.21
N GLN A 259 -11.18 -13.67 6.57
CA GLN A 259 -9.90 -13.81 7.25
C GLN A 259 -8.85 -12.86 6.68
N LEU A 260 -8.01 -12.28 7.55
CA LEU A 260 -6.92 -11.43 7.12
C LEU A 260 -5.79 -12.27 6.52
N TYR A 261 -5.60 -12.22 5.21
CA TYR A 261 -4.59 -12.99 4.49
C TYR A 261 -3.21 -12.30 4.44
N ASN A 262 -3.18 -10.97 4.42
CA ASN A 262 -1.94 -10.19 4.50
C ASN A 262 -2.24 -8.73 4.82
N LEU A 263 -1.23 -8.02 5.30
CA LEU A 263 -1.23 -6.57 5.42
C LEU A 263 0.13 -6.05 4.96
N ASP A 264 0.15 -5.44 3.77
CA ASP A 264 1.27 -4.64 3.27
C ASP A 264 0.99 -3.16 3.56
N ALA A 265 2.03 -2.40 3.90
CA ALA A 265 1.91 -0.99 4.24
C ALA A 265 3.09 -0.18 3.74
N VAL A 266 2.86 1.12 3.52
CA VAL A 266 3.88 2.07 3.05
C VAL A 266 3.56 3.47 3.54
N GLY A 267 4.58 4.31 3.71
CA GLY A 267 4.38 5.74 3.95
C GLY A 267 3.90 6.43 2.66
N TYR A 268 2.74 7.07 2.71
CA TYR A 268 2.18 7.84 1.61
C TYR A 268 1.74 9.22 2.12
N GLU A 269 2.36 10.25 1.56
CA GLU A 269 2.14 11.65 1.90
C GLU A 269 2.30 11.90 3.41
N SER A 270 1.19 12.11 4.12
CA SER A 270 1.15 12.45 5.55
C SER A 270 0.78 11.28 6.48
N LEU A 271 0.60 10.06 5.94
CA LEU A 271 0.14 8.90 6.71
C LEU A 271 0.69 7.56 6.18
N MET A 272 0.45 6.49 6.92
CA MET A 272 0.68 5.12 6.43
C MET A 272 -0.55 4.62 5.68
N LEU A 273 -0.36 4.21 4.42
CA LEU A 273 -1.34 3.50 3.61
C LEU A 273 -1.17 1.98 3.83
N GLY A 274 -2.27 1.27 4.04
CA GLY A 274 -2.29 -0.18 4.22
C GLY A 274 -3.22 -0.85 3.22
N ILE A 275 -2.76 -1.96 2.62
CA ILE A 275 -3.58 -2.84 1.79
C ILE A 275 -3.79 -4.16 2.53
N PHE A 276 -5.06 -4.44 2.84
CA PHE A 276 -5.54 -5.62 3.52
C PHE A 276 -6.01 -6.64 2.48
N GLU A 277 -5.29 -7.77 2.36
CA GLU A 277 -5.77 -8.93 1.61
C GLU A 277 -6.81 -9.66 2.48
N ILE A 278 -8.10 -9.58 2.15
CA ILE A 278 -9.16 -10.28 2.89
C ILE A 278 -9.59 -11.52 2.12
N HIS A 279 -9.31 -12.69 2.71
CA HIS A 279 -9.78 -13.99 2.21
C HIS A 279 -11.26 -14.15 2.53
N LEU A 280 -12.04 -14.46 1.50
CA LEU A 280 -13.50 -14.57 1.54
C LEU A 280 -13.99 -15.99 1.25
N GLY A 281 -13.08 -16.96 1.18
CA GLY A 281 -13.38 -18.35 0.88
C GLY A 281 -13.20 -18.71 -0.60
N PRO A 282 -13.54 -19.93 -1.01
CA PRO A 282 -13.73 -21.05 -0.09
C PRO A 282 -12.40 -21.45 0.57
N ASP A 283 -12.44 -22.44 1.45
CA ASP A 283 -11.22 -23.01 2.05
C ASP A 283 -10.34 -23.70 0.97
N ASN A 284 -9.06 -23.89 1.30
CA ASN A 284 -8.07 -24.38 0.34
C ASN A 284 -8.45 -25.76 -0.23
N ASP A 285 -8.93 -26.70 0.58
CA ASP A 285 -9.27 -28.04 0.07
C ASP A 285 -10.38 -28.02 -1.00
N VAL A 286 -11.36 -27.12 -0.85
CA VAL A 286 -12.42 -26.92 -1.86
C VAL A 286 -11.83 -26.35 -3.15
N CYS A 287 -10.94 -25.37 -3.02
CA CYS A 287 -10.20 -24.80 -4.16
C CYS A 287 -9.35 -25.87 -4.87
N ALA A 288 -8.75 -26.79 -4.13
CA ALA A 288 -7.86 -27.82 -4.66
C ALA A 288 -8.63 -28.86 -5.47
N GLN A 289 -9.80 -29.26 -4.98
CA GLN A 289 -10.68 -30.22 -5.64
C GLN A 289 -11.17 -29.73 -6.99
N GLY A 290 -11.36 -28.42 -7.15
CA GLY A 290 -11.77 -27.80 -8.41
C GLY A 290 -10.63 -27.16 -9.22
N GLY A 291 -9.39 -27.16 -8.72
CA GLY A 291 -8.27 -26.49 -9.37
C GLY A 291 -8.45 -24.98 -9.57
N PHE A 292 -9.28 -24.32 -8.76
CA PHE A 292 -9.58 -22.89 -8.89
C PHE A 292 -9.07 -22.08 -7.69
N PRO A 293 -8.68 -20.81 -7.87
CA PRO A 293 -8.13 -19.99 -6.80
C PRO A 293 -9.19 -19.62 -5.74
N LYS A 294 -8.73 -19.44 -4.50
CA LYS A 294 -9.53 -18.86 -3.41
C LYS A 294 -9.91 -17.40 -3.71
N THR A 295 -11.04 -16.90 -3.23
CA THR A 295 -11.43 -15.48 -3.34
C THR A 295 -10.71 -14.64 -2.30
N ILE A 296 -9.98 -13.62 -2.76
CA ILE A 296 -9.37 -12.57 -1.95
C ILE A 296 -9.64 -11.24 -2.63
N ASP A 297 -10.08 -10.25 -1.85
CA ASP A 297 -10.14 -8.85 -2.30
C ASP A 297 -9.14 -7.99 -1.53
N LEU A 298 -8.60 -6.97 -2.21
CA LEU A 298 -7.74 -5.96 -1.59
C LEU A 298 -8.60 -4.83 -1.05
N LYS A 299 -8.42 -4.50 0.23
CA LYS A 299 -9.15 -3.42 0.91
C LYS A 299 -8.17 -2.42 1.51
N LEU A 300 -8.58 -1.18 1.70
CA LEU A 300 -7.70 -0.14 2.25
C LEU A 300 -7.84 0.03 3.76
N GLY A 301 -6.78 0.54 4.37
CA GLY A 301 -6.78 1.16 5.69
C GLY A 301 -5.73 2.25 5.78
N PHE A 302 -5.93 3.15 6.72
CA PHE A 302 -5.08 4.32 6.92
C PHE A 302 -4.63 4.42 8.38
N SER A 303 -3.37 4.75 8.62
CA SER A 303 -2.83 4.90 9.97
C SER A 303 -1.99 6.17 10.08
N ARG A 304 -2.25 6.97 11.11
CA ARG A 304 -1.47 8.18 11.41
C ARG A 304 -0.38 7.98 12.45
N ASP A 305 -0.47 6.92 13.24
CA ASP A 305 0.51 6.57 14.28
C ASP A 305 1.37 5.36 13.92
N GLY A 306 1.08 4.71 12.80
CA GLY A 306 1.79 3.53 12.30
C GLY A 306 1.40 2.20 12.95
N PHE A 307 0.44 2.20 13.87
CA PHE A 307 -0.01 1.01 14.59
C PHE A 307 -1.53 0.83 14.52
N HIS A 308 -2.33 1.87 14.76
CA HIS A 308 -3.78 1.78 14.70
C HIS A 308 -4.29 2.08 13.28
N TRP A 309 -5.20 1.24 12.78
CA TRP A 309 -5.73 1.35 11.42
C TRP A 309 -7.20 1.78 11.43
N HIS A 310 -7.49 2.88 10.72
CA HIS A 310 -8.82 3.30 10.36
C HIS A 310 -9.23 2.67 9.01
N ARG A 311 -10.33 1.92 8.98
CA ARG A 311 -10.82 1.19 7.80
C ARG A 311 -12.32 1.48 7.53
N PRO A 312 -12.66 2.71 7.11
CA PRO A 312 -14.05 3.16 6.98
C PRO A 312 -14.78 2.58 5.77
N ASP A 313 -14.08 2.30 4.66
CA ASP A 313 -14.63 1.56 3.52
C ASP A 313 -14.05 0.14 3.50
N ARG A 314 -14.94 -0.86 3.57
CA ARG A 314 -14.61 -2.29 3.59
C ARG A 314 -14.99 -3.00 2.28
N ARG A 315 -15.36 -2.25 1.23
CA ARG A 315 -15.55 -2.79 -0.11
C ARG A 315 -14.18 -3.19 -0.71
N GLY A 316 -14.19 -4.09 -1.69
CA GLY A 316 -12.98 -4.39 -2.46
C GLY A 316 -12.50 -3.16 -3.21
N PHE A 317 -11.36 -2.62 -2.80
CA PHE A 317 -10.65 -1.54 -3.50
C PHE A 317 -10.12 -2.01 -4.85
N ILE A 318 -9.54 -3.22 -4.86
CA ILE A 318 -9.32 -4.03 -6.05
C ILE A 318 -9.91 -5.41 -5.72
N ALA A 319 -10.99 -5.77 -6.41
CA ALA A 319 -11.70 -7.03 -6.19
C ALA A 319 -11.31 -8.08 -7.26
N SER A 320 -11.29 -9.35 -6.89
CA SER A 320 -11.19 -10.42 -7.88
C SER A 320 -12.46 -10.48 -8.74
N THR A 321 -12.35 -10.92 -9.99
CA THR A 321 -13.54 -10.94 -10.87
C THR A 321 -14.53 -12.03 -10.48
N ARG A 322 -14.03 -13.08 -9.81
CA ARG A 322 -14.77 -14.32 -9.44
C ARG A 322 -15.24 -15.11 -10.66
N GLN A 323 -15.00 -14.62 -11.87
CA GLN A 323 -15.47 -15.20 -13.12
C GLN A 323 -14.48 -16.23 -13.66
N GLU A 324 -15.00 -17.39 -14.04
CA GLU A 324 -14.19 -18.44 -14.67
C GLU A 324 -13.64 -17.98 -16.02
N GLY A 325 -12.38 -18.31 -16.29
CA GLY A 325 -11.65 -17.91 -17.50
C GLY A 325 -10.83 -16.63 -17.35
N ASP A 326 -11.22 -15.73 -16.45
CA ASP A 326 -10.49 -14.49 -16.20
C ASP A 326 -9.12 -14.77 -15.57
N TRP A 327 -8.11 -14.00 -16.00
CA TRP A 327 -6.75 -14.14 -15.51
C TRP A 327 -6.62 -13.81 -14.01
N ASP A 328 -7.49 -12.92 -13.49
CA ASP A 328 -7.60 -12.49 -12.10
C ASP A 328 -8.92 -12.93 -11.45
N ARG A 329 -9.41 -14.12 -11.85
CA ARG A 329 -10.57 -14.80 -11.26
C ARG A 329 -10.56 -14.72 -9.73
N GLY A 330 -9.43 -15.06 -9.13
CA GLY A 330 -9.29 -15.15 -7.68
C GLY A 330 -7.88 -14.90 -7.20
N TYR A 331 -7.75 -15.06 -5.90
CA TYR A 331 -6.52 -14.98 -5.12
C TYR A 331 -5.74 -13.71 -5.42
N VAL A 332 -6.46 -12.58 -5.47
CA VAL A 332 -5.83 -11.29 -5.73
C VAL A 332 -4.94 -10.91 -4.54
N GLN A 333 -3.68 -10.52 -4.81
CA GLN A 333 -2.70 -10.19 -3.78
C GLN A 333 -2.14 -8.78 -3.97
N SER A 334 -1.83 -8.12 -2.85
CA SER A 334 -1.16 -6.82 -2.86
C SER A 334 0.30 -6.96 -3.26
N VAL A 335 0.89 -5.84 -3.65
CA VAL A 335 2.30 -5.73 -3.97
C VAL A 335 3.02 -4.90 -2.93
N GLY A 336 4.24 -5.32 -2.55
CA GLY A 336 5.10 -4.58 -1.64
C GLY A 336 5.37 -3.17 -2.17
N GLY A 337 5.34 -2.17 -1.27
CA GLY A 337 5.34 -0.75 -1.66
C GLY A 337 3.95 -0.18 -1.92
N CYS A 338 2.91 -1.01 -2.01
CA CYS A 338 1.47 -0.69 -2.16
C CYS A 338 1.09 0.08 -3.43
N CYS A 339 1.67 1.26 -3.68
CA CYS A 339 1.43 2.05 -4.87
C CYS A 339 2.65 2.87 -5.29
N LEU A 340 2.63 3.35 -6.53
CA LEU A 340 3.59 4.31 -7.09
C LEU A 340 2.85 5.57 -7.51
N VAL A 341 3.56 6.69 -7.51
CA VAL A 341 3.04 7.98 -8.00
C VAL A 341 3.58 8.23 -9.39
N ARG A 342 2.72 8.57 -10.35
CA ARG A 342 3.12 8.99 -11.70
C ARG A 342 2.25 10.16 -12.11
N GLY A 343 2.84 11.36 -12.05
CA GLY A 343 2.12 12.62 -12.18
C GLY A 343 0.91 12.69 -11.25
N ASP A 344 -0.27 12.72 -11.86
CA ASP A 344 -1.57 12.88 -11.19
C ASP A 344 -2.29 11.53 -10.94
N GLU A 345 -1.61 10.40 -11.14
CA GLU A 345 -2.13 9.06 -10.89
C GLU A 345 -1.34 8.30 -9.81
N LEU A 346 -2.04 7.40 -9.13
CA LEU A 346 -1.47 6.30 -8.36
C LEU A 346 -1.58 5.01 -9.16
N LEU A 347 -0.48 4.26 -9.24
CA LEU A 347 -0.42 2.93 -9.80
C LEU A 347 -0.44 1.87 -8.70
N PHE A 348 -1.42 0.97 -8.74
CA PHE A 348 -1.53 -0.18 -7.85
C PHE A 348 -1.32 -1.46 -8.65
N TYR A 349 -0.11 -2.02 -8.58
CA TYR A 349 0.10 -3.36 -9.10
C TYR A 349 -0.54 -4.40 -8.17
N TYR A 350 -1.08 -5.46 -8.76
CA TYR A 350 -1.68 -6.56 -8.03
C TYR A 350 -1.41 -7.88 -8.74
N THR A 351 -1.42 -8.96 -7.98
CA THR A 351 -1.37 -10.31 -8.53
C THR A 351 -2.78 -10.86 -8.71
N GLY A 352 -3.03 -11.65 -9.75
CA GLY A 352 -4.27 -12.40 -9.95
C GLY A 352 -3.99 -13.82 -10.42
N PHE A 353 -4.87 -14.76 -10.05
CA PHE A 353 -4.79 -16.17 -10.43
C PHE A 353 -6.03 -16.56 -11.21
N ARG A 354 -5.83 -17.33 -12.28
CA ARG A 354 -6.91 -18.00 -13.02
C ARG A 354 -7.24 -19.37 -12.45
N GLY A 355 -6.22 -20.10 -12.01
CA GLY A 355 -6.31 -21.52 -11.70
C GLY A 355 -6.18 -22.42 -12.93
N ASP A 356 -6.16 -23.74 -12.68
CA ASP A 356 -6.11 -24.81 -13.66
C ASP A 356 -6.99 -26.00 -13.21
N PRO A 357 -8.21 -26.13 -13.75
CA PRO A 357 -9.13 -27.19 -13.35
C PRO A 357 -8.70 -28.58 -13.81
N THR A 358 -7.63 -28.72 -14.61
CA THR A 358 -7.07 -30.02 -14.99
C THR A 358 -6.12 -30.60 -13.93
N ARG A 359 -5.71 -29.79 -12.95
CA ARG A 359 -4.79 -30.15 -11.87
C ARG A 359 -5.51 -30.14 -10.53
N THR A 360 -6.41 -31.09 -10.32
CA THR A 360 -7.19 -31.20 -9.08
C THR A 360 -6.50 -32.08 -8.03
N SER A 361 -6.88 -31.90 -6.76
CA SER A 361 -6.42 -32.72 -5.64
C SER A 361 -7.50 -32.76 -4.55
N GLU A 362 -7.63 -33.89 -3.83
CA GLU A 362 -8.59 -34.03 -2.73
C GLU A 362 -8.32 -33.05 -1.58
N LYS A 363 -7.05 -32.71 -1.36
CA LYS A 363 -6.56 -31.76 -0.35
C LYS A 363 -5.64 -30.74 -0.99
N GLU A 364 -5.44 -29.60 -0.33
CA GLU A 364 -4.44 -28.63 -0.74
C GLU A 364 -3.06 -29.28 -0.85
N THR A 365 -2.49 -29.22 -2.05
CA THR A 365 -1.08 -29.49 -2.32
C THR A 365 -0.44 -28.25 -2.95
N TRP A 366 0.87 -28.15 -2.84
CA TRP A 366 1.61 -27.01 -3.40
C TRP A 366 1.68 -27.00 -4.93
N ASP A 367 1.36 -28.13 -5.57
CA ASP A 367 1.40 -28.36 -7.01
C ASP A 367 0.00 -28.46 -7.65
N CYS A 368 -1.07 -28.20 -6.89
CA CYS A 368 -2.43 -28.20 -7.44
C CYS A 368 -2.76 -26.93 -8.24
N GLY A 369 -3.79 -27.02 -9.08
CA GLY A 369 -4.17 -26.03 -10.07
C GLY A 369 -4.62 -24.70 -9.49
N MET A 370 -5.03 -24.61 -8.21
CA MET A 370 -5.49 -23.35 -7.60
C MET A 370 -4.43 -22.24 -7.64
N TYR A 371 -3.14 -22.62 -7.71
CA TYR A 371 -1.99 -21.73 -7.72
C TYR A 371 -1.41 -21.48 -9.13
N SER A 372 -2.09 -21.99 -10.16
CA SER A 372 -1.63 -21.91 -11.54
C SER A 372 -2.06 -20.63 -12.26
N HIS A 373 -1.32 -20.29 -13.32
CA HIS A 373 -1.59 -19.18 -14.23
C HIS A 373 -1.70 -17.82 -13.52
N ALA A 374 -0.72 -17.55 -12.67
CA ALA A 374 -0.67 -16.32 -11.90
C ALA A 374 0.03 -15.21 -12.70
N SER A 375 -0.57 -14.03 -12.78
CA SER A 375 -0.07 -12.89 -13.55
C SER A 375 -0.12 -11.59 -12.74
N THR A 376 0.58 -10.56 -13.22
CA THR A 376 0.60 -9.23 -12.61
C THR A 376 -0.28 -8.28 -13.42
N GLY A 377 -1.22 -7.62 -12.75
CA GLY A 377 -2.02 -6.54 -13.30
C GLY A 377 -1.71 -5.19 -12.65
N LEU A 378 -2.34 -4.17 -13.19
CA LEU A 378 -2.27 -2.78 -12.78
C LEU A 378 -3.69 -2.23 -12.60
N ALA A 379 -3.92 -1.48 -11.54
CA ALA A 379 -5.07 -0.61 -11.38
C ALA A 379 -4.60 0.82 -11.10
N THR A 380 -5.37 1.82 -11.49
CA THR A 380 -5.04 3.23 -11.29
C THR A 380 -6.08 3.95 -10.45
N LEU A 381 -5.66 5.00 -9.77
CA LEU A 381 -6.52 5.95 -9.09
C LEU A 381 -5.96 7.36 -9.30
N ARG A 382 -6.82 8.39 -9.26
CA ARG A 382 -6.35 9.77 -9.11
C ARG A 382 -5.39 9.87 -7.90
N ARG A 383 -4.33 10.67 -7.99
CA ARG A 383 -3.48 11.01 -6.84
C ARG A 383 -4.34 11.56 -5.71
N ASP A 384 -4.10 11.10 -4.48
CA ASP A 384 -4.92 11.38 -3.28
C ASP A 384 -6.40 10.94 -3.36
N GLY A 385 -6.82 10.29 -4.44
CA GLY A 385 -8.21 10.04 -4.78
C GLY A 385 -8.92 8.97 -3.96
N PHE A 386 -8.39 8.55 -2.80
CA PHE A 386 -9.00 7.51 -1.96
C PHE A 386 -10.39 7.91 -1.46
N ALA A 387 -10.53 9.18 -1.09
CA ALA A 387 -11.78 9.78 -0.65
C ALA A 387 -11.85 11.24 -1.11
N SER A 388 -13.06 11.72 -1.33
CA SER A 388 -13.36 13.14 -1.55
C SER A 388 -14.43 13.64 -0.58
N LEU A 389 -14.45 14.95 -0.35
CA LEU A 389 -15.56 15.66 0.28
C LEU A 389 -16.33 16.41 -0.81
N ASP A 390 -17.58 16.02 -1.01
CA ASP A 390 -18.38 16.44 -2.16
C ASP A 390 -19.49 17.41 -1.75
N ALA A 391 -19.67 18.44 -2.58
CA ALA A 391 -20.77 19.39 -2.48
C ALA A 391 -21.67 19.29 -3.72
N THR A 392 -22.98 19.49 -3.51
CA THR A 392 -23.97 19.54 -4.58
C THR A 392 -24.21 21.00 -5.02
N ALA A 393 -25.38 21.30 -5.59
CA ALA A 393 -25.74 22.66 -6.02
C ALA A 393 -25.82 23.68 -4.88
N THR A 394 -26.01 23.22 -3.64
CA THR A 394 -25.95 24.08 -2.46
C THR A 394 -24.51 24.22 -1.98
N MET A 395 -24.10 25.46 -1.68
CA MET A 395 -22.77 25.73 -1.12
C MET A 395 -22.57 24.94 0.18
N GLY A 396 -21.60 24.03 0.16
CA GLY A 396 -21.16 23.28 1.32
C GLY A 396 -19.84 23.81 1.86
N THR A 397 -19.52 23.46 3.10
CA THR A 397 -18.27 23.88 3.74
C THR A 397 -17.62 22.75 4.51
N VAL A 398 -16.28 22.75 4.53
CA VAL A 398 -15.48 22.00 5.51
C VAL A 398 -14.48 22.93 6.17
N ILE A 399 -14.39 22.84 7.49
CA ILE A 399 -13.48 23.62 8.33
C ILE A 399 -12.52 22.66 9.02
N THR A 400 -11.23 22.95 8.93
CA THR A 400 -10.22 22.15 9.61
C THR A 400 -10.23 22.37 11.12
N ARG A 401 -9.69 21.40 11.87
CA ARG A 401 -9.12 21.67 13.20
C ARG A 401 -8.02 22.74 13.09
N PRO A 402 -7.60 23.39 14.20
CA PRO A 402 -6.46 24.27 14.16
C PRO A 402 -5.24 23.55 13.60
N VAL A 403 -4.58 24.14 12.61
CA VAL A 403 -3.38 23.63 11.97
C VAL A 403 -2.25 24.63 12.07
N THR A 404 -1.02 24.13 12.01
CA THR A 404 0.21 24.93 11.86
C THR A 404 1.07 24.35 10.74
N PHE A 405 1.81 25.23 10.08
CA PHE A 405 2.69 24.91 8.97
C PHE A 405 3.87 25.88 8.90
N GLY A 406 4.92 25.51 8.19
CA GLY A 406 6.11 26.32 7.91
C GLY A 406 6.30 26.68 6.44
N GLY A 407 5.40 26.23 5.54
CA GLY A 407 5.37 26.66 4.15
C GLY A 407 4.53 27.91 3.93
N SER A 408 4.62 28.51 2.73
CA SER A 408 3.91 29.75 2.40
C SER A 408 2.77 29.55 1.39
N TYR A 409 2.76 28.45 0.64
CA TYR A 409 1.85 28.32 -0.50
C TYR A 409 0.86 27.19 -0.28
N ILE A 410 -0.43 27.52 -0.13
CA ILE A 410 -1.47 26.50 -0.03
C ILE A 410 -1.86 25.96 -1.40
N PHE A 411 -2.01 24.63 -1.45
CA PHE A 411 -2.48 23.90 -2.61
C PHE A 411 -3.64 22.99 -2.27
N VAL A 412 -4.43 22.69 -3.29
CA VAL A 412 -5.56 21.75 -3.23
C VAL A 412 -5.54 20.78 -4.39
N ASN A 413 -6.03 19.58 -4.13
CA ASN A 413 -6.46 18.62 -5.14
C ASN A 413 -8.00 18.61 -5.15
N ALA A 414 -8.59 19.10 -6.23
CA ALA A 414 -10.03 19.26 -6.31
C ALA A 414 -10.52 19.09 -7.75
N ASP A 415 -11.76 18.62 -7.85
CA ASP A 415 -12.55 18.70 -9.07
C ASP A 415 -13.67 19.71 -8.85
N CYS A 416 -13.59 20.85 -9.52
CA CYS A 416 -14.59 21.91 -9.50
C CYS A 416 -14.95 22.36 -10.92
N SER A 417 -14.83 21.49 -11.93
CA SER A 417 -15.12 21.86 -13.33
C SER A 417 -16.56 22.31 -13.54
N ASP A 418 -17.50 21.74 -12.77
CA ASP A 418 -18.94 22.02 -12.85
C ASP A 418 -19.42 23.07 -11.82
N GLY A 419 -18.49 23.72 -11.15
CA GLY A 419 -18.77 24.48 -9.94
C GLY A 419 -17.72 25.50 -9.58
N GLU A 420 -17.57 25.71 -8.27
CA GLU A 420 -16.45 26.48 -7.75
C GLU A 420 -16.08 26.08 -6.33
N MET A 421 -14.80 26.25 -6.02
CA MET A 421 -14.28 26.25 -4.65
C MET A 421 -13.58 27.56 -4.33
N ARG A 422 -13.72 28.01 -3.08
CA ARG A 422 -12.99 29.13 -2.47
C ARG A 422 -12.44 28.71 -1.12
N VAL A 423 -11.33 29.31 -0.71
CA VAL A 423 -10.68 29.00 0.56
C VAL A 423 -10.58 30.26 1.41
N GLU A 424 -10.88 30.10 2.69
CA GLU A 424 -10.68 31.12 3.71
C GLU A 424 -9.67 30.66 4.74
N VAL A 425 -8.95 31.62 5.31
CA VAL A 425 -8.11 31.41 6.50
C VAL A 425 -8.77 32.10 7.70
N LEU A 426 -8.89 31.36 8.79
CA LEU A 426 -9.53 31.81 10.02
C LEU A 426 -8.53 31.75 11.17
N ASP A 427 -8.70 32.63 12.15
CA ASP A 427 -8.06 32.48 13.46
C ASP A 427 -8.64 31.28 14.25
N GLU A 428 -8.07 31.02 15.42
CA GLU A 428 -8.53 29.93 16.29
C GLU A 428 -9.99 30.07 16.74
N ALA A 429 -10.47 31.31 16.88
CA ALA A 429 -11.83 31.65 17.28
C ALA A 429 -12.84 31.53 16.12
N GLY A 430 -12.38 31.30 14.90
CA GLY A 430 -13.22 31.16 13.71
C GLY A 430 -13.56 32.47 13.02
N LYS A 431 -12.87 33.57 13.33
CA LYS A 431 -12.96 34.83 12.58
C LYS A 431 -12.09 34.72 11.33
N VAL A 432 -12.61 35.15 10.18
CA VAL A 432 -11.84 35.26 8.93
C VAL A 432 -10.74 36.30 9.13
N LEU A 433 -9.51 35.95 8.74
CA LEU A 433 -8.37 36.87 8.75
C LEU A 433 -8.49 37.87 7.59
N ASP A 434 -8.11 39.13 7.84
CA ASP A 434 -8.16 40.20 6.84
C ASP A 434 -7.31 39.81 5.62
N GLY A 435 -7.84 40.02 4.41
CA GLY A 435 -7.21 39.60 3.15
C GLY A 435 -7.44 38.13 2.75
N PHE A 436 -7.88 37.26 3.67
CA PHE A 436 -8.05 35.81 3.45
C PHE A 436 -9.52 35.36 3.35
N GLY A 437 -10.45 36.28 3.04
CA GLY A 437 -11.88 35.95 2.89
C GLY A 437 -12.26 35.35 1.54
N ALA A 438 -13.42 34.72 1.46
CA ALA A 438 -13.87 34.01 0.25
C ALA A 438 -14.00 34.93 -0.97
N GLU A 439 -14.43 36.18 -0.77
CA GLU A 439 -14.55 37.20 -1.83
C GLU A 439 -13.20 37.64 -2.40
N ALA A 440 -12.15 37.62 -1.56
CA ALA A 440 -10.79 37.92 -1.95
C ALA A 440 -10.09 36.72 -2.62
N CYS A 441 -10.50 35.49 -2.31
CA CYS A 441 -9.97 34.27 -2.94
C CYS A 441 -10.28 34.25 -4.44
N TYR A 442 -9.34 33.82 -5.27
CA TYR A 442 -9.67 33.48 -6.66
C TYR A 442 -10.47 32.18 -6.69
N PRO A 443 -11.60 32.10 -7.44
CA PRO A 443 -12.41 30.88 -7.50
C PRO A 443 -11.68 29.79 -8.30
N ILE A 444 -11.73 28.58 -7.76
CA ILE A 444 -11.17 27.38 -8.37
C ILE A 444 -12.30 26.68 -9.13
N ARG A 445 -12.17 26.58 -10.47
CA ARG A 445 -13.23 26.07 -11.37
C ARG A 445 -12.71 25.04 -12.38
N THR A 446 -11.85 24.15 -11.92
CA THR A 446 -11.13 23.20 -12.77
C THR A 446 -10.97 21.87 -12.06
N ASP A 447 -10.69 20.82 -12.83
CA ASP A 447 -10.24 19.53 -12.30
C ASP A 447 -8.72 19.49 -12.28
N THR A 448 -8.12 19.37 -11.10
CA THR A 448 -6.66 19.30 -10.96
C THR A 448 -6.22 18.64 -9.66
N CYS A 449 -5.10 17.91 -9.73
CA CYS A 449 -4.45 17.36 -8.54
C CYS A 449 -3.55 18.37 -7.82
N LYS A 450 -3.33 19.57 -8.38
CA LYS A 450 -2.45 20.59 -7.81
C LYS A 450 -2.84 22.00 -8.28
N TYR A 451 -3.66 22.68 -7.48
CA TYR A 451 -4.01 24.09 -7.67
C TYR A 451 -3.45 24.95 -6.55
N ARG A 452 -2.67 25.99 -6.87
CA ARG A 452 -2.25 26.99 -5.87
C ARG A 452 -3.39 27.95 -5.57
N VAL A 453 -3.77 28.05 -4.29
CA VAL A 453 -4.76 29.04 -3.86
C VAL A 453 -4.09 30.40 -3.69
N ALA A 454 -4.78 31.46 -4.11
CA ALA A 454 -4.33 32.84 -3.94
C ALA A 454 -5.52 33.77 -3.66
N TRP A 455 -5.23 34.91 -3.02
CA TRP A 455 -6.17 35.99 -2.75
C TRP A 455 -5.72 37.28 -3.44
N ARG A 456 -6.64 38.22 -3.69
CA ARG A 456 -6.33 39.45 -4.43
C ARG A 456 -5.31 40.35 -3.74
N GLU A 457 -5.40 40.46 -2.43
CA GLU A 457 -4.59 41.38 -1.61
C GLU A 457 -3.39 40.69 -0.95
N THR A 458 -3.39 39.36 -0.91
CA THR A 458 -2.34 38.55 -0.29
C THR A 458 -1.99 37.35 -1.17
N ALA A 459 -0.71 37.23 -1.52
CA ALA A 459 -0.23 36.22 -2.47
C ALA A 459 0.11 34.85 -1.84
N ASP A 460 0.31 34.79 -0.53
CA ASP A 460 0.78 33.60 0.19
C ASP A 460 0.39 33.63 1.70
N LEU A 461 0.90 32.66 2.46
CA LEU A 461 0.66 32.43 3.88
C LEU A 461 1.89 32.71 4.75
N ALA A 462 2.92 33.41 4.24
CA ALA A 462 4.21 33.54 4.92
C ALA A 462 4.08 34.16 6.32
N ASP A 463 3.22 35.18 6.48
CA ASP A 463 2.97 35.85 7.76
C ASP A 463 2.22 34.96 8.77
N LEU A 464 1.64 33.85 8.33
CA LEU A 464 0.90 32.89 9.15
C LEU A 464 1.73 31.66 9.53
N CYS A 465 2.99 31.58 9.07
CA CYS A 465 3.89 30.48 9.42
C CYS A 465 4.04 30.31 10.93
N GLY A 466 3.83 29.08 11.40
CA GLY A 466 3.86 28.72 12.82
C GLY A 466 2.67 29.20 13.66
N GLN A 467 1.76 30.00 13.10
CA GLN A 467 0.56 30.46 13.79
C GLN A 467 -0.56 29.43 13.64
N PRO A 468 -1.29 29.09 14.72
CA PRO A 468 -2.46 28.24 14.61
C PRO A 468 -3.58 28.94 13.83
N VAL A 469 -4.00 28.34 12.72
CA VAL A 469 -5.10 28.83 11.88
C VAL A 469 -6.05 27.70 11.54
N ARG A 470 -7.20 28.03 10.95
CA ARG A 470 -8.10 27.04 10.32
C ARG A 470 -8.27 27.38 8.86
N PHE A 471 -8.36 26.36 8.02
CA PHE A 471 -8.82 26.52 6.65
C PHE A 471 -10.30 26.20 6.55
N ARG A 472 -11.06 27.04 5.85
CA ARG A 472 -12.44 26.75 5.45
C ARG A 472 -12.51 26.70 3.95
N PHE A 473 -12.92 25.55 3.44
CA PHE A 473 -13.18 25.34 2.03
C PHE A 473 -14.67 25.50 1.80
N GLN A 474 -15.07 26.40 0.90
CA GLN A 474 -16.45 26.57 0.45
C GLN A 474 -16.55 25.99 -0.95
N ILE A 475 -17.45 25.04 -1.16
CA ILE A 475 -17.54 24.25 -2.38
C ILE A 475 -18.99 24.20 -2.85
N ARG A 476 -19.21 24.38 -4.15
CA ARG A 476 -20.50 24.15 -4.82
C ARG A 476 -20.22 23.36 -6.11
N ASN A 477 -20.98 22.28 -6.34
CA ASN A 477 -20.80 21.35 -7.46
C ASN A 477 -19.33 20.95 -7.66
N GLY A 478 -18.74 20.33 -6.65
CA GLY A 478 -17.34 19.95 -6.70
C GLY A 478 -16.91 19.03 -5.56
N SER A 479 -15.71 18.52 -5.69
CA SER A 479 -15.11 17.48 -4.85
C SER A 479 -13.72 17.90 -4.41
N LEU A 480 -13.46 17.89 -3.11
CA LEU A 480 -12.13 18.15 -2.53
C LEU A 480 -11.48 16.84 -2.06
N TYR A 481 -10.31 16.51 -2.60
CA TYR A 481 -9.59 15.26 -2.32
C TYR A 481 -8.49 15.43 -1.28
N SER A 482 -7.72 16.52 -1.36
CA SER A 482 -6.62 16.82 -0.43
C SER A 482 -6.25 18.29 -0.44
N PHE A 483 -5.48 18.73 0.57
CA PHE A 483 -4.84 20.06 0.61
C PHE A 483 -3.46 19.97 1.27
N TRP A 484 -2.59 20.96 1.05
CA TRP A 484 -1.32 21.09 1.77
C TRP A 484 -0.77 22.50 1.70
N VAL A 485 0.25 22.79 2.52
CA VAL A 485 1.00 24.05 2.46
C VAL A 485 2.45 23.72 2.11
N SER A 486 2.89 24.17 0.93
CA SER A 486 4.24 23.96 0.43
C SER A 486 5.16 25.14 0.78
N ALA A 487 6.43 24.84 1.00
CA ALA A 487 7.48 25.85 1.06
C ALA A 487 7.86 26.40 -0.32
N LYS A 488 7.50 25.69 -1.40
CA LYS A 488 7.84 26.04 -2.78
C LYS A 488 6.60 26.49 -3.56
N GLU A 489 6.79 27.45 -4.45
CA GLU A 489 5.74 27.96 -5.33
C GLU A 489 5.26 26.90 -6.35
N THR A 490 6.09 25.88 -6.61
CA THR A 490 5.83 24.73 -7.49
C THR A 490 4.98 23.63 -6.84
N GLY A 491 4.77 23.71 -5.52
CA GLY A 491 3.79 22.92 -4.78
C GLY A 491 4.22 21.51 -4.37
N GLU A 492 5.52 21.23 -4.32
CA GLU A 492 6.07 20.01 -3.72
C GLU A 492 5.59 19.90 -2.26
N SER A 493 5.11 18.73 -1.88
CA SER A 493 4.45 18.51 -0.59
C SER A 493 5.39 18.11 0.55
N GLY A 494 6.63 17.70 0.25
CA GLY A 494 7.55 17.09 1.21
C GLY A 494 7.07 15.72 1.73
N GLY A 495 6.04 15.14 1.10
CA GLY A 495 5.43 13.87 1.49
C GLY A 495 6.19 12.66 0.97
N PHE A 496 5.97 11.51 1.60
CA PHE A 496 6.52 10.24 1.13
C PHE A 496 5.74 9.73 -0.07
N LEU A 497 6.41 9.23 -1.11
CA LEU A 497 5.77 8.85 -2.37
C LEU A 497 5.52 7.34 -2.50
N ALA A 498 5.21 6.67 -1.38
CA ALA A 498 5.01 5.23 -1.34
C ALA A 498 6.21 4.45 -1.94
N ALA A 499 6.00 3.67 -3.00
CA ALA A 499 7.06 2.95 -3.68
C ALA A 499 7.85 3.80 -4.71
N GLY A 500 7.57 5.11 -4.76
CA GLY A 500 8.31 6.11 -5.51
C GLY A 500 7.58 6.68 -6.72
N SER A 501 8.26 7.61 -7.38
CA SER A 501 7.81 8.41 -8.51
C SER A 501 8.94 8.68 -9.49
N PRO A 502 8.73 8.51 -10.81
CA PRO A 502 9.67 8.95 -11.83
C PRO A 502 10.01 10.44 -11.78
N GLU A 503 9.08 11.27 -11.30
CA GLU A 503 9.21 12.72 -11.27
C GLU A 503 9.99 13.23 -10.05
N SER A 504 9.86 12.57 -8.89
CA SER A 504 10.44 13.08 -7.62
C SER A 504 11.20 12.03 -6.79
N GLY A 505 11.35 10.79 -7.25
CA GLY A 505 12.02 9.75 -6.46
C GLY A 505 11.14 9.21 -5.33
N LEU A 506 11.61 9.24 -4.08
CA LEU A 506 10.90 8.62 -2.93
C LEU A 506 10.18 9.63 -2.02
N VAL A 507 10.48 10.92 -2.17
CA VAL A 507 9.89 12.04 -1.43
C VAL A 507 9.56 13.14 -2.44
N ASP A 508 8.50 13.89 -2.22
CA ASP A 508 8.11 15.02 -3.08
C ASP A 508 8.87 16.30 -2.64
N ASP A 509 10.14 16.46 -3.01
CA ASP A 509 11.07 17.42 -2.37
C ASP A 509 11.50 18.66 -3.15
#